data_AF-A0A961PLC7-F1
#
_entry.id   AF-A0A961PLC7-F1
#
_cell.length_a   1.000
_cell.length_b   1.000
_cell.length_c   1.000
_cell.angle_alpha   90.00
_cell.angle_beta   90.00
_cell.angle_gamma   90.00
#
_symmetry.space_group_name_H-M   'P 1'
#
loop_
_entity.id
_entity.type
_entity.pdbx_description
1 polymer ?
#
loop_
_entity_poly.entity_id
_entity_poly.type
_entity_poly.pdbx_seq_one_letter_code
_entity_poly.pdbx_strand_id
1 'polypeptide(L)'
;MRIGGFRRWAGLAAVLASFTAAQDGAVAQGIAPAGEAELAAQWDRYMGDSVSSVIEFAPMRTSMERSGSTGDVFRLTSLHPGVNRWYLLEITSANGATESWHFENGDARTWAVSLTDEADPQLLIEGKGERHSCAPWSGDVPELTSAANSGLPYAPVCGARLYLRNRVQGSKTNREAVSDFLRNNVVFGDKLVNLIKGTFFEDAFLENSAFGDAVDDTDAQVAALGTAKLARTPVMRTQMGLPVEGASGGMQAGSWYKVEGSDGVFASALQPGLIADEVLRSGGAANGLDGTERNADVYLVAFDLSRYEIGYELGTDHPNLGWSSRPQRSGADYNLPGPDGFSTPAPLVRNGMLPPPLLPRVVAAWAGGFKRDHGAFRFGDYAGFNRGHHYGFLSNGVTFSRLRTNLATFYVTVDGEVGMKTWEEADNAMIPTLAYARQNGVPVVVRDPASGEIKVGDRVNSWGGGNWSGSADAQLRTLRSGMCLRDTGDRKFLMYAYFSSVTPSAMARVFQAYDCDYAMLLDMNSPELTYMAYFQQNTRGDGVIGSHLSRLMADSDPYLAGGQVPRFVNFSDNRDFIYMLRKE
;
A
#
# COMPACT_ATOMS: atom_id res chain seq x y z
N MET A 1 7.33 59.07 -37.76
CA MET A 1 8.51 59.95 -37.60
C MET A 1 8.90 59.96 -36.13
N ARG A 2 10.13 59.49 -35.80
CA ARG A 2 10.84 59.39 -34.49
C ARG A 2 10.19 58.47 -33.43
N ILE A 3 10.67 57.25 -33.14
CA ILE A 3 11.96 56.70 -32.65
C ILE A 3 12.26 57.02 -31.18
N GLY A 4 12.40 55.95 -30.38
CA GLY A 4 13.11 55.86 -29.09
C GLY A 4 12.40 54.87 -28.15
N GLY A 5 12.98 53.79 -27.63
CA GLY A 5 14.35 53.27 -27.72
C GLY A 5 14.42 51.86 -27.11
N PHE A 6 15.37 51.08 -27.60
CA PHE A 6 15.79 49.76 -27.15
C PHE A 6 16.31 49.75 -25.71
N ARG A 7 16.15 48.61 -25.00
CA ARG A 7 17.25 47.94 -24.27
C ARG A 7 16.90 46.49 -23.90
N ARG A 8 17.51 45.55 -24.63
CA ARG A 8 17.88 44.18 -24.17
C ARG A 8 18.90 44.31 -23.04
N TRP A 9 18.88 43.45 -22.03
CA TRP A 9 20.11 42.87 -21.43
C TRP A 9 19.81 41.47 -20.87
N ALA A 10 20.56 40.49 -21.38
CA ALA A 10 20.79 39.19 -20.77
C ALA A 10 21.89 39.34 -19.69
N GLY A 11 21.85 38.48 -18.67
CA GLY A 11 22.93 38.25 -17.71
C GLY A 11 22.66 36.94 -16.97
N LEU A 12 23.31 35.84 -17.35
CA LEU A 12 24.46 35.27 -16.62
C LEU A 12 24.55 35.71 -15.15
N ALA A 13 24.23 34.79 -14.24
CA ALA A 13 24.74 34.78 -12.88
C ALA A 13 25.53 33.48 -12.68
N ALA A 14 26.84 33.62 -12.65
CA ALA A 14 27.78 32.58 -12.25
C ALA A 14 27.63 32.31 -10.75
N VAL A 15 27.47 31.05 -10.37
CA VAL A 15 27.60 30.60 -8.99
C VAL A 15 29.06 30.21 -8.77
N LEU A 16 29.75 30.97 -7.94
CA LEU A 16 31.09 30.66 -7.43
C LEU A 16 31.03 29.40 -6.57
N ALA A 17 31.76 28.36 -6.99
CA ALA A 17 32.06 27.19 -6.18
C ALA A 17 33.14 27.53 -5.15
N SER A 18 32.73 27.65 -3.90
CA SER A 18 33.65 27.69 -2.75
C SER A 18 33.97 26.24 -2.36
N PHE A 19 35.15 25.76 -2.75
CA PHE A 19 35.70 24.49 -2.27
C PHE A 19 36.12 24.64 -0.80
N THR A 20 35.27 24.21 0.13
CA THR A 20 35.72 23.77 1.45
C THR A 20 36.04 22.28 1.35
N ALA A 21 37.32 21.92 1.50
CA ALA A 21 37.75 20.54 1.70
C ALA A 21 37.17 20.03 3.03
N ALA A 22 35.99 19.45 2.96
CA ALA A 22 35.50 18.55 4.00
C ALA A 22 36.26 17.23 3.87
N GLN A 23 36.68 16.69 5.01
CA GLN A 23 37.25 15.34 5.07
C GLN A 23 36.25 14.36 4.44
N ASP A 24 36.68 13.67 3.39
CA ASP A 24 35.94 12.58 2.75
C ASP A 24 35.67 11.49 3.80
N GLY A 25 34.52 11.57 4.46
CA GLY A 25 33.86 10.36 4.93
C GLY A 25 33.55 9.57 3.67
N ALA A 26 34.22 8.43 3.48
CA ALA A 26 34.00 7.57 2.32
C ALA A 26 32.49 7.30 2.17
N VAL A 27 31.88 7.93 1.17
CA VAL A 27 30.49 7.68 0.79
C VAL A 27 30.44 6.24 0.30
N ALA A 28 29.58 5.42 0.90
CA ALA A 28 29.34 4.06 0.46
C ALA A 28 29.06 4.06 -1.05
N GLN A 29 29.84 3.29 -1.82
CA GLN A 29 29.83 3.44 -3.29
C GLN A 29 28.70 2.64 -3.95
N GLY A 30 28.23 1.55 -3.32
CA GLY A 30 27.12 0.74 -3.81
C GLY A 30 27.31 0.25 -5.26
N ILE A 31 26.21 -0.11 -5.92
CA ILE A 31 26.23 -0.34 -7.37
C ILE A 31 26.12 1.02 -8.09
N ALA A 32 26.99 1.25 -9.07
CA ALA A 32 26.93 2.46 -9.88
C ALA A 32 25.53 2.61 -10.53
N PRO A 33 24.94 3.83 -10.54
CA PRO A 33 23.69 4.06 -11.24
C PRO A 33 23.77 3.68 -12.72
N ALA A 34 22.67 3.17 -13.27
CA ALA A 34 22.57 2.90 -14.69
C ALA A 34 22.76 4.19 -15.50
N GLY A 35 23.47 4.09 -16.63
CA GLY A 35 23.66 5.23 -17.52
C GLY A 35 22.36 5.64 -18.23
N GLU A 36 22.32 6.86 -18.77
CA GLU A 36 21.13 7.43 -19.43
C GLU A 36 20.59 6.53 -20.56
N ALA A 37 21.48 5.98 -21.40
CA ALA A 37 21.09 5.09 -22.49
C ALA A 37 20.50 3.75 -21.98
N GLU A 38 20.99 3.24 -20.86
CA GLU A 38 20.46 2.03 -20.25
C GLU A 38 19.07 2.30 -19.64
N LEU A 39 18.92 3.39 -18.89
CA LEU A 39 17.64 3.82 -18.33
C LEU A 39 16.59 4.06 -19.43
N ALA A 40 16.98 4.69 -20.54
CA ALA A 40 16.09 4.86 -21.69
C ALA A 40 15.63 3.50 -22.26
N ALA A 41 16.55 2.55 -22.45
CA ALA A 41 16.19 1.21 -22.93
C ALA A 41 15.32 0.43 -21.94
N GLN A 42 15.57 0.57 -20.62
CA GLN A 42 14.73 -0.02 -19.59
C GLN A 42 13.32 0.60 -19.60
N TRP A 43 13.23 1.92 -19.81
CA TRP A 43 11.96 2.64 -19.92
C TRP A 43 11.17 2.26 -21.16
N ASP A 44 11.82 2.09 -22.32
CA ASP A 44 11.16 1.62 -23.55
C ASP A 44 10.52 0.23 -23.34
N ARG A 45 11.22 -0.67 -22.62
CA ARG A 45 10.65 -1.98 -22.26
C ARG A 45 9.47 -1.85 -21.31
N TYR A 46 9.59 -0.97 -20.30
CA TYR A 46 8.52 -0.69 -19.35
C TYR A 46 7.23 -0.22 -20.03
N MET A 47 7.36 0.68 -21.01
CA MET A 47 6.25 1.29 -21.75
C MET A 47 5.65 0.39 -22.83
N GLY A 48 6.37 -0.67 -23.25
CA GLY A 48 5.87 -1.63 -24.24
C GLY A 48 4.53 -2.28 -23.86
N ASP A 49 3.84 -2.84 -24.85
CA ASP A 49 2.52 -3.46 -24.63
C ASP A 49 2.56 -4.66 -23.68
N SER A 50 3.70 -5.34 -23.55
CA SER A 50 3.91 -6.45 -22.63
C SER A 50 5.36 -6.50 -22.16
N VAL A 51 5.57 -6.93 -20.92
CA VAL A 51 6.87 -7.09 -20.29
C VAL A 51 7.11 -8.57 -20.00
N SER A 52 8.35 -9.05 -20.18
CA SER A 52 8.67 -10.48 -20.10
C SER A 52 8.76 -11.03 -18.68
N SER A 53 9.10 -10.19 -17.70
CA SER A 53 9.22 -10.58 -16.30
C SER A 53 9.06 -9.38 -15.37
N VAL A 54 8.90 -9.64 -14.07
CA VAL A 54 8.88 -8.58 -13.06
C VAL A 54 10.21 -7.81 -12.97
N ILE A 55 11.34 -8.43 -13.32
CA ILE A 55 12.66 -7.78 -13.30
C ILE A 55 12.75 -6.76 -14.43
N GLU A 56 12.28 -7.11 -15.63
CA GLU A 56 12.19 -6.15 -16.74
C GLU A 56 11.15 -5.05 -16.46
N PHE A 57 10.25 -5.25 -15.49
CA PHE A 57 9.27 -4.27 -15.05
C PHE A 57 9.74 -3.37 -13.89
N ALA A 58 11.03 -3.44 -13.54
CA ALA A 58 11.73 -2.49 -12.68
C ALA A 58 12.56 -1.54 -13.57
N PRO A 59 12.05 -0.34 -13.92
CA PRO A 59 12.67 0.54 -14.91
C PRO A 59 13.90 1.31 -14.41
N MET A 60 14.19 1.23 -13.10
CA MET A 60 15.31 1.92 -12.46
C MET A 60 16.40 0.97 -11.98
N ARG A 61 16.33 -0.30 -12.36
CA ARG A 61 17.27 -1.31 -11.86
C ARG A 61 18.69 -1.03 -12.37
N THR A 62 19.67 -1.42 -11.57
CA THR A 62 21.08 -1.42 -11.97
C THR A 62 21.73 -2.72 -11.52
N SER A 63 22.69 -3.22 -12.28
CA SER A 63 23.37 -4.48 -12.01
C SER A 63 24.89 -4.35 -12.02
N MET A 64 25.53 -5.10 -11.13
CA MET A 64 26.97 -5.29 -11.09
C MET A 64 27.27 -6.77 -11.32
N GLU A 65 28.18 -7.05 -12.23
CA GLU A 65 28.62 -8.41 -12.54
C GLU A 65 30.09 -8.61 -12.20
N ARG A 66 30.44 -9.77 -11.64
CA ARG A 66 31.82 -10.19 -11.37
C ARG A 66 31.98 -11.69 -11.61
N SER A 67 33.16 -12.10 -12.06
CA SER A 67 33.51 -13.51 -12.26
C SER A 67 34.35 -14.02 -11.08
N GLY A 68 34.06 -15.22 -10.60
CA GLY A 68 34.86 -15.94 -9.62
C GLY A 68 36.00 -16.73 -10.26
N SER A 69 36.96 -17.17 -9.44
CA SER A 69 38.15 -17.92 -9.87
C SER A 69 37.82 -19.30 -10.46
N THR A 70 36.67 -19.86 -10.09
CA THR A 70 36.13 -21.15 -10.54
C THR A 70 35.36 -21.07 -11.87
N GLY A 71 35.17 -19.86 -12.42
CA GLY A 71 34.40 -19.61 -13.63
C GLY A 71 32.91 -19.31 -13.38
N ASP A 72 32.49 -19.21 -12.12
CA ASP A 72 31.14 -18.77 -11.76
C ASP A 72 30.97 -17.26 -12.01
N VAL A 73 29.76 -16.83 -12.38
CA VAL A 73 29.42 -15.42 -12.62
C VAL A 73 28.38 -14.97 -11.60
N PHE A 74 28.71 -13.91 -10.86
CA PHE A 74 27.87 -13.28 -9.84
C PHE A 74 27.29 -11.99 -10.41
N ARG A 75 25.96 -11.93 -10.53
CA ARG A 75 25.24 -10.72 -10.91
C ARG A 75 24.39 -10.24 -9.75
N LEU A 76 24.74 -9.11 -9.17
CA LEU A 76 23.93 -8.44 -8.16
C LEU A 76 23.15 -7.30 -8.81
N THR A 77 21.82 -7.35 -8.73
CA THR A 77 20.93 -6.32 -9.27
C THR A 77 20.24 -5.59 -8.13
N SER A 78 20.44 -4.27 -8.00
CA SER A 78 19.55 -3.42 -7.20
C SER A 78 18.30 -3.14 -8.02
N LEU A 79 17.13 -3.50 -7.49
CA LEU A 79 15.87 -3.36 -8.25
C LEU A 79 15.41 -1.90 -8.35
N HIS A 80 15.83 -1.05 -7.41
CA HIS A 80 15.63 0.39 -7.46
C HIS A 80 16.64 1.10 -6.53
N PRO A 81 17.74 1.67 -7.04
CA PRO A 81 18.80 2.30 -6.23
C PRO A 81 18.29 3.39 -5.29
N GLY A 82 17.30 4.18 -5.72
CA GLY A 82 16.71 5.22 -4.86
C GLY A 82 15.91 4.70 -3.66
N VAL A 83 15.40 3.46 -3.73
CA VAL A 83 14.70 2.81 -2.60
C VAL A 83 15.69 1.98 -1.77
N ASN A 84 16.70 1.40 -2.43
CA ASN A 84 17.79 0.65 -1.81
C ASN A 84 17.34 -0.52 -0.91
N ARG A 85 16.15 -1.08 -1.16
CA ARG A 85 15.57 -2.13 -0.31
C ARG A 85 15.75 -3.53 -0.85
N TRP A 86 15.50 -3.75 -2.14
CA TRP A 86 15.52 -5.08 -2.73
C TRP A 86 16.66 -5.29 -3.71
N TYR A 87 17.31 -6.43 -3.55
CA TYR A 87 18.42 -6.87 -4.37
C TYR A 87 18.18 -8.30 -4.87
N LEU A 88 18.54 -8.58 -6.12
CA LEU A 88 18.55 -9.92 -6.68
C LEU A 88 19.99 -10.33 -6.95
N LEU A 89 20.47 -11.37 -6.28
CA LEU A 89 21.74 -12.01 -6.61
C LEU A 89 21.47 -13.22 -7.48
N GLU A 90 22.13 -13.27 -8.63
CA GLU A 90 22.18 -14.45 -9.49
C GLU A 90 23.59 -15.00 -9.54
N ILE A 91 23.72 -16.30 -9.30
CA ILE A 91 24.98 -17.02 -9.39
C ILE A 91 24.83 -18.01 -10.54
N THR A 92 25.54 -17.76 -11.63
CA THR A 92 25.59 -18.65 -12.78
C THR A 92 26.85 -19.47 -12.69
N SER A 93 26.69 -20.77 -12.46
CA SER A 93 27.83 -21.68 -12.38
C SER A 93 28.52 -21.84 -13.73
N ALA A 94 29.77 -22.32 -13.73
CA ALA A 94 30.52 -22.57 -14.95
C ALA A 94 29.83 -23.51 -15.97
N ASN A 95 28.86 -24.33 -15.54
CA ASN A 95 28.07 -25.20 -16.42
C ASN A 95 26.81 -24.51 -17.03
N GLY A 96 26.56 -23.25 -16.67
CA GLY A 96 25.44 -22.44 -17.14
C GLY A 96 24.17 -22.51 -16.28
N ALA A 97 24.14 -23.29 -15.19
CA ALA A 97 23.00 -23.29 -14.26
C ALA A 97 23.03 -22.02 -13.40
N THR A 98 21.89 -21.30 -13.36
CA THR A 98 21.72 -20.07 -12.58
C THR A 98 20.81 -20.29 -11.39
N GLU A 99 21.27 -19.87 -10.21
CA GLU A 99 20.45 -19.75 -9.00
C GLU A 99 20.18 -18.28 -8.71
N SER A 100 19.00 -17.98 -8.16
CA SER A 100 18.58 -16.61 -7.86
C SER A 100 18.15 -16.46 -6.41
N TRP A 101 18.66 -15.42 -5.74
CA TRP A 101 18.45 -15.14 -4.33
C TRP A 101 17.93 -13.71 -4.16
N HIS A 102 16.73 -13.57 -3.58
CA HIS A 102 16.11 -12.27 -3.35
C HIS A 102 16.45 -11.76 -1.94
N PHE A 103 17.22 -10.67 -1.86
CA PHE A 103 17.61 -10.07 -0.61
C PHE A 103 16.82 -8.81 -0.29
N GLU A 104 16.58 -8.65 1.01
CA GLU A 104 16.18 -7.39 1.60
C GLU A 104 17.34 -6.74 2.36
N ASN A 105 17.53 -5.45 2.11
CA ASN A 105 18.46 -4.62 2.85
C ASN A 105 17.93 -4.35 4.26
N GLY A 106 18.72 -4.75 5.27
CA GLY A 106 18.38 -4.60 6.68
C GLY A 106 18.24 -3.14 7.11
N ASP A 107 18.94 -2.22 6.45
CA ASP A 107 18.79 -0.78 6.65
C ASP A 107 19.09 -0.04 5.34
N ALA A 108 18.06 0.16 4.52
CA ALA A 108 18.16 0.82 3.22
C ALA A 108 18.62 2.29 3.29
N ARG A 109 18.59 2.94 4.47
CA ARG A 109 19.12 4.31 4.63
C ARG A 109 20.60 4.33 4.92
N THR A 110 21.08 3.28 5.60
CA THR A 110 22.47 3.21 6.04
C THR A 110 23.34 2.42 5.06
N TRP A 111 22.88 1.24 4.63
CA TRP A 111 23.73 0.28 3.92
C TRP A 111 23.55 0.36 2.41
N ALA A 112 24.64 0.54 1.67
CA ALA A 112 24.72 0.23 0.26
C ALA A 112 25.30 -1.18 0.07
N VAL A 113 24.83 -1.90 -0.95
CA VAL A 113 25.26 -3.27 -1.23
C VAL A 113 25.85 -3.35 -2.64
N SER A 114 27.02 -3.99 -2.77
CA SER A 114 27.73 -4.18 -4.04
C SER A 114 28.51 -5.51 -4.05
N LEU A 115 29.29 -5.78 -5.10
CA LEU A 115 30.24 -6.89 -5.16
C LEU A 115 31.69 -6.37 -5.05
N THR A 116 32.54 -7.09 -4.32
CA THR A 116 33.99 -6.81 -4.29
C THR A 116 34.63 -7.10 -5.64
N ASP A 117 35.77 -6.45 -5.91
CA ASP A 117 36.57 -6.65 -7.13
C ASP A 117 37.70 -7.67 -6.93
N GLU A 118 37.47 -8.64 -6.03
CA GLU A 118 38.43 -9.68 -5.69
C GLU A 118 38.29 -10.88 -6.65
N ALA A 119 39.29 -11.77 -6.67
CA ALA A 119 39.29 -12.96 -7.53
C ALA A 119 38.10 -13.88 -7.25
N ASP A 120 37.64 -13.93 -6.01
CA ASP A 120 36.37 -14.53 -5.60
C ASP A 120 35.49 -13.42 -5.00
N PRO A 121 34.52 -12.91 -5.77
CA PRO A 121 33.67 -11.81 -5.34
C PRO A 121 32.95 -12.12 -4.04
N GLN A 122 32.69 -11.09 -3.25
CA GLN A 122 31.88 -11.14 -2.03
C GLN A 122 30.84 -10.01 -2.08
N LEU A 123 29.74 -10.13 -1.35
CA LEU A 123 28.89 -8.98 -1.07
C LEU A 123 29.66 -8.01 -0.20
N LEU A 124 29.65 -6.74 -0.60
CA LEU A 124 30.24 -5.62 0.13
C LEU A 124 29.10 -4.72 0.60
N ILE A 125 28.93 -4.63 1.92
CA ILE A 125 27.89 -3.87 2.60
C ILE A 125 28.56 -2.71 3.34
N GLU A 126 28.26 -1.49 2.91
CA GLU A 126 28.98 -0.29 3.37
C GLU A 126 28.03 0.82 3.79
N GLY A 127 28.41 1.58 4.82
CA GLY A 127 27.61 2.70 5.31
C GLY A 127 28.20 3.30 6.59
N LYS A 128 28.01 4.60 6.82
CA LYS A 128 28.47 5.29 8.05
C LYS A 128 29.95 5.01 8.44
N GLY A 129 30.83 4.84 7.46
CA GLY A 129 32.25 4.54 7.68
C GLY A 129 32.57 3.07 8.02
N GLU A 130 31.56 2.20 8.05
CA GLU A 130 31.72 0.76 8.19
C GLU A 130 31.72 0.07 6.83
N ARG A 131 32.49 -1.02 6.72
CA ARG A 131 32.54 -1.91 5.55
C ARG A 131 32.52 -3.35 6.03
N HIS A 132 31.61 -4.15 5.50
CA HIS A 132 31.43 -5.54 5.85
C HIS A 132 31.38 -6.37 4.56
N SER A 133 32.30 -7.33 4.43
CA SER A 133 32.30 -8.27 3.31
C SER A 133 31.74 -9.62 3.75
N CYS A 134 30.90 -10.23 2.92
CA CYS A 134 30.36 -11.57 3.15
C CYS A 134 30.16 -12.34 1.85
N ALA A 135 30.47 -13.63 1.85
CA ALA A 135 30.15 -14.55 0.75
C ALA A 135 29.19 -15.63 1.26
N PRO A 136 27.89 -15.33 1.40
CA PRO A 136 26.94 -16.25 2.03
C PRO A 136 26.72 -17.55 1.21
N TRP A 137 27.20 -17.61 -0.04
CA TRP A 137 27.20 -18.80 -0.89
C TRP A 137 28.43 -19.71 -0.70
N SER A 138 29.45 -19.26 0.04
CA SER A 138 30.71 -20.00 0.21
C SER A 138 30.76 -20.79 1.53
N GLY A 139 31.69 -21.74 1.62
CA GLY A 139 31.92 -22.60 2.78
C GLY A 139 31.31 -23.99 2.66
N ASP A 140 31.68 -24.90 3.57
CA ASP A 140 31.22 -26.31 3.55
C ASP A 140 29.69 -26.42 3.67
N VAL A 141 29.09 -25.52 4.47
CA VAL A 141 27.65 -25.33 4.56
C VAL A 141 27.36 -23.86 4.31
N PRO A 142 26.99 -23.47 3.08
CA PRO A 142 26.71 -22.09 2.76
C PRO A 142 25.60 -21.48 3.62
N GLU A 143 25.78 -20.22 4.03
CA GLU A 143 24.79 -19.46 4.80
C GLU A 143 23.48 -19.34 4.02
N LEU A 144 23.53 -19.13 2.70
CA LEU A 144 22.32 -19.06 1.85
C LEU A 144 21.52 -20.35 1.88
N THR A 145 22.18 -21.52 1.80
CA THR A 145 21.50 -22.81 1.89
C THR A 145 20.84 -23.01 3.25
N SER A 146 21.52 -22.61 4.33
CA SER A 146 20.96 -22.67 5.68
C SER A 146 19.77 -21.71 5.84
N ALA A 147 19.90 -20.49 5.35
CA ALA A 147 18.86 -19.47 5.37
C ALA A 147 17.63 -19.89 4.57
N ALA A 148 17.82 -20.47 3.38
CA ALA A 148 16.75 -20.96 2.51
C ALA A 148 15.93 -22.08 3.16
N ASN A 149 16.61 -22.95 3.94
CA ASN A 149 16.00 -24.08 4.62
C ASN A 149 15.49 -23.76 6.03
N SER A 150 15.63 -22.52 6.51
CA SER A 150 15.25 -22.12 7.88
C SER A 150 13.74 -22.10 8.13
N GLY A 151 12.92 -22.03 7.07
CA GLY A 151 11.48 -21.81 7.16
C GLY A 151 11.07 -20.37 7.55
N LEU A 152 12.03 -19.46 7.78
CA LEU A 152 11.75 -18.06 8.08
C LEU A 152 11.39 -17.29 6.80
N PRO A 153 10.34 -16.45 6.80
CA PRO A 153 10.04 -15.57 5.66
C PRO A 153 11.21 -14.63 5.32
N TYR A 154 11.84 -14.09 6.37
CA TYR A 154 13.06 -13.28 6.29
C TYR A 154 14.15 -13.98 7.09
N ALA A 155 15.06 -14.67 6.40
CA ALA A 155 16.18 -15.36 7.05
C ALA A 155 17.39 -14.41 7.09
N PRO A 156 17.95 -14.08 8.27
CA PRO A 156 19.09 -13.19 8.35
C PRO A 156 20.32 -13.83 7.68
N VAL A 157 21.06 -13.02 6.92
CA VAL A 157 22.35 -13.39 6.33
C VAL A 157 23.36 -12.25 6.53
N CYS A 158 24.66 -12.53 6.42
CA CYS A 158 25.72 -11.52 6.60
C CYS A 158 25.61 -10.76 7.94
N GLY A 159 25.28 -11.49 9.02
CA GLY A 159 25.09 -10.91 10.35
C GLY A 159 23.88 -9.97 10.44
N ALA A 160 22.77 -10.32 9.77
CA ALA A 160 21.50 -9.59 9.75
C ALA A 160 21.55 -8.19 9.11
N ARG A 161 22.62 -7.87 8.37
CA ARG A 161 22.66 -6.67 7.51
C ARG A 161 21.82 -6.84 6.26
N LEU A 162 21.63 -8.08 5.83
CA LEU A 162 20.72 -8.48 4.77
C LEU A 162 19.81 -9.60 5.28
N TYR A 163 18.66 -9.76 4.62
CA TYR A 163 17.75 -10.87 4.86
C TYR A 163 17.45 -11.57 3.53
N LEU A 164 17.62 -12.87 3.48
CA LEU A 164 17.10 -13.69 2.39
C LEU A 164 15.57 -13.76 2.52
N ARG A 165 14.87 -13.34 1.47
CA ARG A 165 13.41 -13.45 1.37
C ARG A 165 13.05 -14.84 0.89
N ASN A 166 12.52 -15.68 1.78
CA ASN A 166 12.08 -17.03 1.45
C ASN A 166 10.60 -17.07 1.14
N ARG A 167 10.24 -17.89 0.16
CA ARG A 167 8.84 -18.13 -0.14
C ARG A 167 8.20 -18.92 1.00
N VAL A 168 7.14 -18.37 1.55
CA VAL A 168 6.32 -19.00 2.60
C VAL A 168 4.87 -19.05 2.17
N GLN A 169 4.08 -19.92 2.81
CA GLN A 169 2.63 -19.90 2.65
C GLN A 169 2.05 -18.86 3.62
N GLY A 170 1.33 -17.88 3.10
CA GLY A 170 0.57 -16.95 3.92
C GLY A 170 -0.66 -17.62 4.51
N SER A 171 -1.13 -17.17 5.67
CA SER A 171 -2.41 -17.64 6.20
C SER A 171 -3.56 -17.19 5.32
N LYS A 172 -4.62 -17.99 5.40
CA LYS A 172 -5.96 -17.64 4.92
C LYS A 172 -6.89 -17.93 6.08
N THR A 173 -7.89 -17.08 6.29
CA THR A 173 -8.97 -17.45 7.21
C THR A 173 -9.73 -18.66 6.61
N ASN A 174 -10.39 -19.48 7.44
CA ASN A 174 -11.16 -20.63 6.93
C ASN A 174 -12.17 -20.22 5.85
N ARG A 175 -12.76 -19.03 5.98
CA ARG A 175 -13.71 -18.47 5.00
C ARG A 175 -13.02 -18.12 3.68
N GLU A 176 -11.84 -17.50 3.77
CA GLU A 176 -11.03 -17.17 2.60
C GLU A 176 -10.50 -18.41 1.88
N ALA A 177 -10.04 -19.42 2.61
CA ALA A 177 -9.54 -20.67 2.04
C ALA A 177 -10.62 -21.43 1.26
N VAL A 178 -11.84 -21.50 1.79
CA VAL A 178 -13.00 -22.12 1.12
C VAL A 178 -13.41 -21.33 -0.12
N SER A 179 -13.43 -19.99 -0.03
CA SER A 179 -13.72 -19.11 -1.17
C SER A 179 -12.68 -19.26 -2.29
N ASP A 180 -11.38 -19.25 -1.97
CA ASP A 180 -10.29 -19.43 -2.92
C ASP A 180 -10.30 -20.83 -3.56
N PHE A 181 -10.57 -21.89 -2.80
CA PHE A 181 -10.67 -23.26 -3.32
C PHE A 181 -11.78 -23.40 -4.34
N LEU A 182 -12.99 -22.92 -4.01
CA LEU A 182 -14.13 -22.95 -4.92
C LEU A 182 -13.82 -22.13 -6.18
N ARG A 183 -13.03 -21.04 -6.05
CA ARG A 183 -12.69 -20.17 -7.17
C ARG A 183 -11.66 -20.71 -8.14
N ASN A 184 -10.63 -21.35 -7.64
CA ASN A 184 -9.54 -21.84 -8.49
C ASN A 184 -9.86 -23.19 -9.15
N ASN A 185 -10.85 -23.93 -8.64
CA ASN A 185 -11.11 -25.32 -9.07
C ASN A 185 -12.49 -25.56 -9.70
N VAL A 186 -13.39 -24.58 -9.67
CA VAL A 186 -14.74 -24.71 -10.24
C VAL A 186 -14.95 -23.61 -11.28
N VAL A 187 -15.13 -24.00 -12.54
CA VAL A 187 -15.48 -23.06 -13.62
C VAL A 187 -16.88 -22.51 -13.34
N PHE A 188 -16.97 -21.27 -12.87
CA PHE A 188 -18.22 -20.65 -12.47
C PHE A 188 -19.12 -20.33 -13.66
N GLY A 189 -20.06 -21.25 -13.95
CA GLY A 189 -21.39 -20.85 -14.37
C GLY A 189 -22.20 -20.40 -13.15
N ASP A 190 -23.10 -19.43 -13.32
CA ASP A 190 -23.90 -18.67 -12.33
C ASP A 190 -24.72 -19.46 -11.28
N LYS A 191 -24.44 -20.74 -10.97
CA LYS A 191 -25.34 -21.62 -10.18
C LYS A 191 -24.83 -22.13 -8.84
N LEU A 192 -23.62 -21.76 -8.37
CA LEU A 192 -23.13 -22.18 -7.04
C LEU A 192 -23.15 -21.09 -5.96
N VAL A 193 -23.80 -19.95 -6.19
CA VAL A 193 -24.07 -18.97 -5.13
C VAL A 193 -24.95 -19.61 -4.04
N ASN A 194 -25.75 -20.64 -4.37
CA ASN A 194 -26.72 -21.24 -3.46
C ASN A 194 -26.14 -22.16 -2.36
N LEU A 195 -24.91 -22.67 -2.49
CA LEU A 195 -24.38 -23.66 -1.54
C LEU A 195 -23.76 -23.03 -0.27
N ILE A 196 -23.48 -21.72 -0.30
CA ILE A 196 -23.04 -20.91 0.85
C ILE A 196 -24.13 -19.90 1.25
N LYS A 197 -25.42 -20.23 1.01
CA LYS A 197 -26.55 -19.36 1.41
C LYS A 197 -27.02 -19.56 2.86
N GLY A 198 -26.42 -20.48 3.59
CA GLY A 198 -26.76 -20.73 4.98
C GLY A 198 -26.05 -19.73 5.89
N THR A 199 -26.72 -18.59 6.15
CA THR A 199 -26.30 -17.47 7.01
C THR A 199 -25.16 -16.63 6.45
N PHE A 200 -25.39 -15.33 6.17
CA PHE A 200 -24.46 -14.20 6.36
C PHE A 200 -24.70 -13.02 5.37
N PHE A 201 -24.50 -11.79 5.87
CA PHE A 201 -24.05 -10.57 5.15
C PHE A 201 -25.05 -9.61 4.47
N GLU A 202 -26.31 -9.51 4.89
CA GLU A 202 -26.98 -8.19 4.88
C GLU A 202 -26.97 -7.71 6.33
N ASP A 203 -26.26 -6.62 6.61
CA ASP A 203 -26.18 -5.99 7.94
C ASP A 203 -25.58 -6.85 9.08
N ALA A 204 -24.95 -7.99 8.79
CA ALA A 204 -24.32 -8.85 9.81
C ALA A 204 -23.20 -8.17 10.62
N PHE A 205 -22.61 -7.12 10.06
CA PHE A 205 -21.61 -6.26 10.71
C PHE A 205 -22.15 -4.87 11.01
N LEU A 206 -23.45 -4.63 10.83
CA LEU A 206 -24.07 -3.35 11.16
C LEU A 206 -23.88 -3.08 12.66
N GLU A 207 -23.22 -1.97 12.94
CA GLU A 207 -23.05 -1.45 14.28
C GLU A 207 -23.88 -0.17 14.37
N ASN A 208 -24.67 -0.06 15.42
CA ASN A 208 -25.46 1.13 15.73
C ASN A 208 -25.16 1.54 17.17
N SER A 209 -24.64 2.75 17.35
CA SER A 209 -24.32 3.31 18.66
C SER A 209 -25.56 3.92 19.33
N ALA A 210 -25.66 3.80 20.64
CA ALA A 210 -26.62 4.57 21.45
C ALA A 210 -26.08 5.99 21.70
N PHE A 211 -26.98 6.96 21.85
CA PHE A 211 -26.62 8.36 22.14
C PHE A 211 -26.73 8.72 23.63
N GLY A 212 -25.84 9.58 24.10
CA GLY A 212 -25.83 10.10 25.48
C GLY A 212 -25.67 11.63 25.58
N ASP A 213 -25.55 12.13 26.80
CA ASP A 213 -25.36 13.55 27.13
C ASP A 213 -23.94 14.03 26.81
N ALA A 214 -23.81 15.32 26.46
CA ALA A 214 -22.56 15.93 25.99
C ALA A 214 -21.45 15.94 27.07
N VAL A 215 -20.21 15.65 26.64
CA VAL A 215 -19.00 15.79 27.45
C VAL A 215 -18.02 16.67 26.67
N ASP A 216 -17.48 17.69 27.33
CA ASP A 216 -16.60 18.70 26.73
C ASP A 216 -15.16 18.40 27.16
N ASP A 217 -14.40 17.69 26.33
CA ASP A 217 -12.96 17.48 26.53
C ASP A 217 -12.27 17.12 25.19
N THR A 218 -11.76 18.11 24.46
CA THR A 218 -10.83 17.86 23.33
C THR A 218 -9.69 18.87 23.33
N ASP A 219 -8.46 18.33 23.29
CA ASP A 219 -7.18 19.04 23.46
C ASP A 219 -6.66 19.67 22.15
N ALA A 220 -5.71 20.62 22.24
CA ALA A 220 -5.29 21.52 21.16
C ALA A 220 -4.73 20.86 19.88
N GLN A 221 -4.32 19.58 19.92
CA GLN A 221 -3.83 18.84 18.74
C GLN A 221 -4.94 18.46 17.75
N VAL A 222 -6.20 18.42 18.23
CA VAL A 222 -7.44 18.14 17.48
C VAL A 222 -7.81 19.28 16.52
N ALA A 223 -7.36 20.50 16.77
CA ALA A 223 -7.86 21.69 16.09
C ALA A 223 -7.62 21.70 14.56
N ALA A 224 -6.47 21.24 14.07
CA ALA A 224 -6.21 21.29 12.61
C ALA A 224 -6.95 20.21 11.80
N LEU A 225 -7.32 19.10 12.45
CA LEU A 225 -8.24 18.12 11.86
C LEU A 225 -9.68 18.65 11.83
N GLY A 226 -9.98 19.71 12.57
CA GLY A 226 -11.32 20.29 12.66
C GLY A 226 -12.34 19.28 13.17
N THR A 227 -13.60 19.43 12.76
CA THR A 227 -14.67 18.46 13.03
C THR A 227 -15.41 18.15 11.73
N ALA A 228 -16.08 17.01 11.68
CA ALA A 228 -16.92 16.67 10.54
C ALA A 228 -18.09 17.67 10.42
N LYS A 229 -18.48 18.00 9.18
CA LYS A 229 -19.62 18.87 8.86
C LYS A 229 -20.95 18.14 9.13
N LEU A 230 -21.42 18.20 10.36
CA LEU A 230 -22.64 17.52 10.83
C LEU A 230 -23.76 18.51 11.19
N ALA A 231 -25.02 18.09 11.00
CA ALA A 231 -26.19 18.85 11.44
C ALA A 231 -26.40 18.81 12.96
N ARG A 232 -25.90 17.74 13.61
CA ARG A 232 -25.88 17.56 15.06
C ARG A 232 -24.74 16.63 15.45
N THR A 233 -24.23 16.78 16.66
CA THR A 233 -23.06 16.05 17.16
C THR A 233 -23.37 15.36 18.50
N PRO A 234 -24.23 14.32 18.51
CA PRO A 234 -24.53 13.58 19.74
C PRO A 234 -23.29 12.80 20.23
N VAL A 235 -23.26 12.45 21.51
CA VAL A 235 -22.24 11.52 22.05
C VAL A 235 -22.63 10.09 21.71
N MET A 236 -21.74 9.37 21.03
CA MET A 236 -21.90 7.99 20.58
C MET A 236 -21.19 7.01 21.51
N ARG A 237 -21.92 5.98 21.97
CA ARG A 237 -21.32 4.82 22.63
C ARG A 237 -20.92 3.78 21.58
N THR A 238 -19.68 3.90 21.09
CA THR A 238 -19.18 3.14 19.94
C THR A 238 -18.76 1.72 20.31
N GLN A 239 -18.63 0.86 19.30
CA GLN A 239 -17.96 -0.45 19.40
C GLN A 239 -16.52 -0.41 18.86
N MET A 240 -15.95 0.81 18.77
CA MET A 240 -14.57 1.03 18.33
C MET A 240 -13.61 0.31 19.27
N GLY A 241 -12.59 -0.36 18.71
CA GLY A 241 -11.60 -1.11 19.49
C GLY A 241 -10.36 -0.30 19.87
N LEU A 242 -10.22 0.95 19.39
CA LEU A 242 -9.09 1.81 19.71
C LEU A 242 -9.27 2.48 21.07
N PRO A 243 -8.25 2.46 21.93
CA PRO A 243 -8.26 3.25 23.15
C PRO A 243 -8.08 4.73 22.81
N VAL A 244 -8.95 5.59 23.32
CA VAL A 244 -8.92 7.03 23.06
C VAL A 244 -8.98 7.83 24.36
N GLU A 245 -8.23 8.93 24.42
CA GLU A 245 -8.17 9.82 25.56
C GLU A 245 -9.45 10.67 25.65
N GLY A 246 -9.94 10.94 26.87
CA GLY A 246 -11.05 11.91 27.10
C GLY A 246 -12.47 11.45 26.71
N ALA A 247 -12.68 10.20 26.28
CA ALA A 247 -13.98 9.73 25.77
C ALA A 247 -14.66 8.62 26.60
N SER A 248 -14.45 8.60 27.92
CA SER A 248 -14.99 7.55 28.81
C SER A 248 -16.53 7.45 28.80
N GLY A 249 -17.23 8.56 28.51
CA GLY A 249 -18.69 8.62 28.35
C GLY A 249 -19.20 8.29 26.93
N GLY A 250 -18.29 8.08 25.97
CA GLY A 250 -18.57 7.99 24.54
C GLY A 250 -17.87 9.10 23.75
N MET A 251 -17.93 9.01 22.42
CA MET A 251 -17.28 9.95 21.49
C MET A 251 -18.32 10.90 20.90
N GLN A 252 -18.10 12.20 20.96
CA GLN A 252 -18.92 13.17 20.23
C GLN A 252 -18.80 12.94 18.73
N ALA A 253 -19.93 12.71 18.05
CA ALA A 253 -19.95 12.40 16.64
C ALA A 253 -19.21 13.46 15.80
N GLY A 254 -18.33 13.00 14.92
CA GLY A 254 -17.54 13.86 14.02
C GLY A 254 -16.34 14.55 14.66
N SER A 255 -16.12 14.39 15.97
CA SER A 255 -14.95 14.94 16.68
C SER A 255 -13.78 13.96 16.66
N TRP A 256 -12.56 14.47 16.76
CA TRP A 256 -11.35 13.64 16.81
C TRP A 256 -10.83 13.52 18.25
N TYR A 257 -10.41 12.32 18.61
CA TYR A 257 -9.84 11.99 19.90
C TYR A 257 -8.46 11.39 19.70
N LYS A 258 -7.50 11.76 20.54
CA LYS A 258 -6.15 11.19 20.52
C LYS A 258 -6.21 9.71 20.89
N VAL A 259 -5.56 8.86 20.10
CA VAL A 259 -5.39 7.44 20.45
C VAL A 259 -4.34 7.33 21.55
N GLU A 260 -4.63 6.56 22.59
CA GLU A 260 -3.76 6.46 23.76
C GLU A 260 -2.32 6.07 23.39
N GLY A 261 -1.36 6.80 23.95
CA GLY A 261 0.07 6.57 23.72
C GLY A 261 0.57 6.96 22.32
N SER A 262 -0.18 7.73 21.54
CA SER A 262 0.24 8.21 20.22
C SER A 262 0.24 9.73 20.11
N ASP A 263 1.32 10.35 19.61
CA ASP A 263 1.40 11.80 19.38
C ASP A 263 0.90 12.27 18.00
N GLY A 264 0.34 11.38 17.19
CA GLY A 264 -0.09 11.71 15.82
C GLY A 264 -1.19 10.83 15.26
N VAL A 265 -1.82 9.99 16.09
CA VAL A 265 -2.93 9.12 15.69
C VAL A 265 -4.19 9.57 16.41
N PHE A 266 -5.24 9.79 15.63
CA PHE A 266 -6.52 10.29 16.12
C PHE A 266 -7.65 9.41 15.62
N ALA A 267 -8.69 9.21 16.41
CA ALA A 267 -9.86 8.44 16.03
C ALA A 267 -11.13 9.29 16.06
N SER A 268 -12.09 8.97 15.20
CA SER A 268 -13.39 9.63 15.12
C SER A 268 -14.49 8.63 14.78
N ALA A 269 -15.72 8.97 15.13
CA ALA A 269 -16.89 8.17 14.82
C ALA A 269 -18.06 9.07 14.40
N LEU A 270 -18.91 8.59 13.49
CA LEU A 270 -20.18 9.21 13.15
C LEU A 270 -21.17 8.19 12.57
N GLN A 271 -22.42 8.63 12.38
CA GLN A 271 -23.39 7.97 11.51
C GLN A 271 -23.71 8.88 10.31
N PRO A 272 -23.81 8.36 9.06
CA PRO A 272 -24.05 9.19 7.87
C PRO A 272 -25.31 10.06 7.93
N GLY A 273 -26.32 9.66 8.70
CA GLY A 273 -27.55 10.43 8.92
C GLY A 273 -27.37 11.69 9.76
N LEU A 274 -26.20 11.89 10.38
CA LEU A 274 -25.84 13.09 11.13
C LEU A 274 -25.21 14.17 10.24
N ILE A 275 -24.80 13.83 9.01
CA ILE A 275 -24.11 14.75 8.09
C ILE A 275 -25.01 15.95 7.77
N ALA A 276 -24.40 17.14 7.69
CA ALA A 276 -25.09 18.37 7.39
C ALA A 276 -25.84 18.30 6.05
N ASP A 277 -27.04 18.87 6.02
CA ASP A 277 -27.93 18.86 4.86
C ASP A 277 -27.27 19.46 3.61
N GLU A 278 -26.42 20.48 3.78
CA GLU A 278 -25.66 21.09 2.69
C GLU A 278 -24.68 20.11 2.03
N VAL A 279 -24.05 19.23 2.81
CA VAL A 279 -23.14 18.20 2.30
C VAL A 279 -23.93 17.10 1.60
N LEU A 280 -25.02 16.62 2.21
CA LEU A 280 -25.89 15.61 1.62
C LEU A 280 -26.52 16.07 0.29
N ARG A 281 -26.78 17.38 0.15
CA ARG A 281 -27.39 18.01 -1.04
C ARG A 281 -26.39 18.68 -1.98
N SER A 282 -25.08 18.57 -1.76
CA SER A 282 -24.01 19.20 -2.56
C SER A 282 -23.93 18.75 -4.04
N GLY A 283 -24.94 18.03 -4.54
CA GLY A 283 -24.97 17.49 -5.91
C GLY A 283 -23.99 16.32 -6.08
N GLY A 284 -23.59 16.09 -7.34
CA GLY A 284 -22.68 15.00 -7.72
C GLY A 284 -23.37 13.65 -7.93
N ALA A 285 -22.58 12.67 -8.36
CA ALA A 285 -23.04 11.32 -8.68
C ALA A 285 -23.19 10.43 -7.43
N ALA A 286 -24.01 10.85 -6.45
CA ALA A 286 -24.32 10.08 -5.26
C ALA A 286 -25.83 9.84 -5.12
N ASN A 287 -26.21 8.63 -4.71
CA ASN A 287 -27.60 8.28 -4.39
C ASN A 287 -27.99 8.82 -3.01
N GLY A 288 -29.30 8.95 -2.77
CA GLY A 288 -29.83 9.25 -1.45
C GLY A 288 -29.58 8.09 -0.48
N LEU A 289 -29.33 8.41 0.79
CA LEU A 289 -29.06 7.41 1.83
C LEU A 289 -30.37 6.87 2.42
N ASP A 290 -30.50 5.54 2.49
CA ASP A 290 -31.63 4.87 3.13
C ASP A 290 -31.54 4.93 4.67
N GLY A 291 -32.56 4.39 5.36
CA GLY A 291 -32.60 4.39 6.82
C GLY A 291 -31.49 3.55 7.47
N THR A 292 -31.02 2.49 6.82
CA THR A 292 -29.95 1.64 7.35
C THR A 292 -28.61 2.34 7.23
N GLU A 293 -28.26 2.82 6.04
CA GLU A 293 -27.00 3.54 5.80
C GLU A 293 -26.89 4.81 6.64
N ARG A 294 -28.02 5.50 6.89
CA ARG A 294 -28.05 6.68 7.76
C ARG A 294 -27.69 6.38 9.21
N ASN A 295 -27.94 5.17 9.70
CA ASN A 295 -27.72 4.79 11.09
C ASN A 295 -26.47 3.90 11.28
N ALA A 296 -25.86 3.41 10.19
CA ALA A 296 -24.66 2.61 10.25
C ALA A 296 -23.48 3.38 10.86
N ASP A 297 -22.85 2.84 11.89
CA ASP A 297 -21.67 3.43 12.50
C ASP A 297 -20.49 3.40 11.52
N VAL A 298 -19.76 4.51 11.48
CA VAL A 298 -18.53 4.68 10.72
C VAL A 298 -17.44 5.09 11.69
N TYR A 299 -16.32 4.38 11.66
CA TYR A 299 -15.14 4.67 12.46
C TYR A 299 -14.02 5.12 11.55
N LEU A 300 -13.27 6.13 11.98
CA LEU A 300 -12.14 6.67 11.24
C LEU A 300 -10.93 6.73 12.16
N VAL A 301 -9.75 6.53 11.58
CA VAL A 301 -8.47 6.88 12.17
C VAL A 301 -7.75 7.86 11.23
N ALA A 302 -7.06 8.85 11.78
CA ALA A 302 -6.22 9.80 11.05
C ALA A 302 -4.78 9.72 11.56
N PHE A 303 -3.84 9.79 10.62
CA PHE A 303 -2.40 9.78 10.86
C PHE A 303 -1.78 11.08 10.38
N ASP A 304 -1.07 11.79 11.26
CA ASP A 304 -0.31 12.99 10.91
C ASP A 304 0.97 12.61 10.14
N LEU A 305 0.99 12.84 8.82
CA LEU A 305 2.10 12.44 7.96
C LEU A 305 3.37 13.25 8.18
N SER A 306 3.33 14.32 8.99
CA SER A 306 4.56 14.97 9.45
C SER A 306 5.40 14.04 10.34
N ARG A 307 4.76 13.09 11.04
CA ARG A 307 5.38 12.19 12.03
C ARG A 307 5.67 10.78 11.51
N TYR A 308 5.02 10.39 10.42
CA TYR A 308 5.02 9.00 9.96
C TYR A 308 5.44 8.85 8.51
N GLU A 309 6.06 7.71 8.22
CA GLU A 309 6.36 7.21 6.89
C GLU A 309 5.37 6.11 6.54
N ILE A 310 5.10 5.93 5.25
CA ILE A 310 4.19 4.90 4.76
C ILE A 310 4.97 3.92 3.91
N GLY A 311 4.70 2.63 4.10
CA GLY A 311 5.13 1.60 3.17
C GLY A 311 3.98 0.71 2.74
N TYR A 312 4.26 -0.09 1.71
CA TYR A 312 3.31 -1.03 1.12
C TYR A 312 4.01 -2.34 0.77
N GLU A 313 3.49 -3.44 1.29
CA GLU A 313 3.97 -4.79 1.01
C GLU A 313 2.89 -5.63 0.35
N LEU A 314 3.34 -6.51 -0.56
CA LEU A 314 2.47 -7.48 -1.19
C LEU A 314 2.29 -8.71 -0.30
N GLY A 315 1.08 -9.26 -0.31
CA GLY A 315 0.78 -10.56 0.27
C GLY A 315 1.55 -11.68 -0.43
N THR A 316 1.62 -12.85 0.21
CA THR A 316 2.24 -14.02 -0.43
C THR A 316 1.56 -14.38 -1.74
N ASP A 317 0.24 -14.19 -1.82
CA ASP A 317 -0.61 -14.57 -2.95
C ASP A 317 -1.26 -13.37 -3.65
N HIS A 318 -1.79 -12.41 -2.89
CA HIS A 318 -2.66 -11.36 -3.38
C HIS A 318 -2.08 -9.93 -3.26
N PRO A 319 -2.42 -9.05 -4.21
CA PRO A 319 -3.04 -9.35 -5.51
C PRO A 319 -2.12 -10.25 -6.36
N ASN A 320 -2.69 -11.22 -7.08
CA ASN A 320 -1.90 -12.07 -7.97
C ASN A 320 -1.55 -11.32 -9.28
N LEU A 321 -0.69 -11.87 -10.14
CA LEU A 321 -0.23 -11.17 -11.36
C LEU A 321 -0.92 -11.67 -12.64
N GLY A 322 -1.82 -12.65 -12.52
CA GLY A 322 -2.54 -13.21 -13.65
C GLY A 322 -3.71 -12.34 -14.11
N TRP A 323 -4.44 -12.85 -15.10
CA TRP A 323 -5.68 -12.25 -15.56
C TRP A 323 -6.80 -12.42 -14.51
N SER A 324 -7.59 -11.36 -14.29
CA SER A 324 -8.93 -11.48 -13.70
C SER A 324 -9.85 -12.24 -14.65
N SER A 325 -10.82 -12.96 -14.08
CA SER A 325 -11.90 -13.59 -14.84
C SER A 325 -12.97 -12.61 -15.34
N ARG A 326 -12.93 -11.36 -14.89
CA ARG A 326 -13.97 -10.35 -15.15
C ARG A 326 -13.95 -9.76 -16.56
N PRO A 327 -12.84 -9.18 -17.05
CA PRO A 327 -12.82 -8.61 -18.39
C PRO A 327 -12.74 -9.69 -19.45
N GLN A 328 -13.42 -9.47 -20.58
CA GLN A 328 -13.24 -10.33 -21.75
C GLN A 328 -11.86 -10.07 -22.36
N ARG A 329 -11.12 -11.14 -22.66
CA ARG A 329 -9.86 -11.07 -23.42
C ARG A 329 -10.16 -11.01 -24.90
N SER A 330 -9.28 -10.39 -25.69
CA SER A 330 -9.45 -10.30 -27.14
C SER A 330 -8.12 -10.39 -27.89
N GLY A 331 -8.15 -10.93 -29.11
CA GLY A 331 -6.98 -10.96 -29.99
C GLY A 331 -5.73 -11.58 -29.36
N ALA A 332 -4.61 -10.84 -29.39
CA ALA A 332 -3.33 -11.28 -28.87
C ALA A 332 -3.28 -11.43 -27.34
N ASP A 333 -4.23 -10.85 -26.59
CA ASP A 333 -4.26 -10.97 -25.13
C ASP A 333 -4.40 -12.42 -24.68
N TYR A 334 -4.98 -13.30 -25.51
CA TYR A 334 -5.09 -14.74 -25.23
C TYR A 334 -3.72 -15.45 -25.09
N ASN A 335 -2.68 -14.89 -25.71
CA ASN A 335 -1.32 -15.44 -25.66
C ASN A 335 -0.47 -14.88 -24.51
N LEU A 336 -0.96 -13.86 -23.80
CA LEU A 336 -0.24 -13.26 -22.68
C LEU A 336 -0.49 -14.04 -21.38
N PRO A 337 0.56 -14.42 -20.64
CA PRO A 337 0.43 -15.08 -19.32
C PRO A 337 -0.39 -14.27 -18.30
N GLY A 338 -0.27 -12.94 -18.33
CA GLY A 338 -0.99 -12.00 -17.48
C GLY A 338 -1.23 -10.66 -18.21
N PRO A 339 -1.99 -9.73 -17.60
CA PRO A 339 -2.38 -8.47 -18.24
C PRO A 339 -1.21 -7.53 -18.51
N ASP A 340 -0.02 -7.79 -17.97
CA ASP A 340 1.18 -6.99 -18.22
C ASP A 340 2.27 -7.81 -18.97
N GLY A 341 1.97 -9.05 -19.39
CA GLY A 341 2.89 -9.93 -20.14
C GLY A 341 3.51 -11.09 -19.35
N PHE A 342 3.36 -11.08 -18.03
CA PHE A 342 3.82 -12.13 -17.12
C PHE A 342 2.77 -12.36 -16.01
N SER A 343 2.83 -13.51 -15.33
CA SER A 343 1.85 -13.89 -14.29
C SER A 343 2.48 -14.40 -13.00
N THR A 344 3.81 -14.32 -12.88
CA THR A 344 4.57 -14.77 -11.72
C THR A 344 5.49 -13.66 -11.22
N PRO A 345 5.63 -13.48 -9.89
CA PRO A 345 6.63 -12.56 -9.34
C PRO A 345 8.05 -13.13 -9.43
N ALA A 346 8.24 -14.39 -9.86
CA ALA A 346 9.56 -15.00 -9.89
C ALA A 346 10.55 -14.19 -10.77
N PRO A 347 11.82 -14.05 -10.34
CA PRO A 347 12.43 -14.68 -9.16
C PRO A 347 12.20 -13.92 -7.83
N LEU A 348 11.42 -12.84 -7.81
CA LEU A 348 11.14 -12.08 -6.59
C LEU A 348 10.16 -12.80 -5.67
N VAL A 349 10.40 -12.62 -4.37
CA VAL A 349 9.64 -13.26 -3.29
C VAL A 349 8.78 -12.25 -2.55
N ARG A 350 7.50 -12.57 -2.41
CA ARG A 350 6.51 -11.81 -1.64
C ARG A 350 6.24 -12.50 -0.32
N ASN A 351 6.47 -11.81 0.78
CA ASN A 351 6.41 -12.40 2.11
C ASN A 351 5.09 -12.13 2.85
N GLY A 352 4.31 -11.12 2.43
CA GLY A 352 3.08 -10.75 3.12
C GLY A 352 3.28 -10.39 4.60
N MET A 353 4.47 -9.92 4.96
CA MET A 353 4.84 -9.63 6.33
C MET A 353 5.77 -8.43 6.36
N LEU A 354 5.62 -7.61 7.39
CA LEU A 354 6.49 -6.49 7.68
C LEU A 354 7.93 -7.00 7.81
N PRO A 355 8.89 -6.36 7.13
CA PRO A 355 10.29 -6.67 7.34
C PRO A 355 10.73 -6.51 8.80
N PRO A 356 11.50 -7.46 9.36
CA PRO A 356 11.92 -7.42 10.76
C PRO A 356 12.61 -6.11 11.20
N PRO A 357 13.47 -5.46 10.38
CA PRO A 357 14.10 -4.20 10.77
C PRO A 357 13.14 -3.03 10.98
N LEU A 358 11.91 -3.12 10.45
CA LEU A 358 10.90 -2.06 10.56
C LEU A 358 10.01 -2.23 11.80
N LEU A 359 10.04 -3.41 12.45
CA LEU A 359 9.25 -3.73 13.64
C LEU A 359 9.39 -2.70 14.78
N PRO A 360 10.59 -2.18 15.10
CA PRO A 360 10.74 -1.20 16.19
C PRO A 360 10.07 0.15 15.90
N ARG A 361 9.69 0.42 14.64
CA ARG A 361 9.13 1.71 14.21
C ARG A 361 7.67 1.62 13.81
N VAL A 362 7.11 0.42 13.61
CA VAL A 362 5.73 0.25 13.16
C VAL A 362 4.73 0.83 14.15
N VAL A 363 3.71 1.53 13.61
CA VAL A 363 2.61 2.13 14.39
C VAL A 363 1.24 1.67 13.93
N ALA A 364 1.09 1.24 12.69
CA ALA A 364 -0.17 0.72 12.19
C ALA A 364 0.04 -0.15 10.96
N ALA A 365 -0.92 -1.03 10.70
CA ALA A 365 -1.08 -1.70 9.42
C ALA A 365 -2.56 -1.94 9.10
N TRP A 366 -2.89 -1.91 7.82
CA TRP A 366 -4.24 -2.22 7.33
C TRP A 366 -4.22 -2.93 6.00
N ALA A 367 -5.29 -3.69 5.74
CA ALA A 367 -5.47 -4.39 4.47
C ALA A 367 -5.45 -3.41 3.30
N GLY A 368 -4.69 -3.75 2.25
CA GLY A 368 -4.45 -2.88 1.11
C GLY A 368 -5.68 -2.77 0.21
N GLY A 369 -5.73 -3.59 -0.85
CA GLY A 369 -6.80 -3.47 -1.84
C GLY A 369 -7.34 -4.82 -2.31
N PHE A 370 -8.14 -4.76 -3.36
CA PHE A 370 -8.81 -5.94 -3.91
C PHE A 370 -7.82 -6.99 -4.42
N LYS A 371 -8.20 -8.27 -4.29
CA LYS A 371 -7.59 -9.37 -5.03
C LYS A 371 -7.66 -9.09 -6.53
N ARG A 372 -6.70 -9.62 -7.29
CA ARG A 372 -6.63 -9.44 -8.76
C ARG A 372 -7.95 -9.68 -9.48
N ASP A 373 -8.63 -10.78 -9.14
CA ASP A 373 -9.88 -11.14 -9.81
C ASP A 373 -10.97 -10.07 -9.65
N HIS A 374 -10.98 -9.35 -8.52
CA HIS A 374 -11.93 -8.27 -8.25
C HIS A 374 -11.39 -6.89 -8.64
N GLY A 375 -10.07 -6.77 -8.78
CA GLY A 375 -9.36 -5.57 -9.22
C GLY A 375 -9.33 -5.39 -10.73
N ALA A 376 -10.40 -5.71 -11.43
CA ALA A 376 -10.60 -5.42 -12.85
C ALA A 376 -12.10 -5.24 -13.14
N PHE A 377 -12.42 -4.47 -14.19
CA PHE A 377 -13.79 -4.11 -14.52
C PHE A 377 -14.49 -5.24 -15.25
N ARG A 378 -15.66 -5.64 -14.76
CA ARG A 378 -16.56 -6.58 -15.43
C ARG A 378 -17.52 -5.88 -16.40
N PHE A 379 -17.92 -4.65 -16.07
CA PHE A 379 -18.94 -3.89 -16.78
C PHE A 379 -18.47 -2.47 -17.06
N GLY A 380 -19.21 -1.77 -17.93
CA GLY A 380 -18.89 -0.41 -18.33
C GLY A 380 -17.79 -0.32 -19.38
N ASP A 381 -17.47 0.91 -19.76
CA ASP A 381 -16.42 1.24 -20.72
C ASP A 381 -15.04 0.70 -20.31
N TYR A 382 -14.68 0.79 -19.03
CA TYR A 382 -13.37 0.35 -18.53
C TYR A 382 -13.15 -1.17 -18.62
N ALA A 383 -14.20 -1.97 -18.82
CA ALA A 383 -14.05 -3.40 -19.07
C ALA A 383 -13.51 -3.73 -20.47
N GLY A 384 -13.68 -2.81 -21.45
CA GLY A 384 -13.43 -3.08 -22.87
C GLY A 384 -12.07 -2.62 -23.40
N PHE A 385 -11.30 -1.83 -22.64
CA PHE A 385 -9.97 -1.35 -23.05
C PHE A 385 -8.98 -1.42 -21.89
N ASN A 386 -7.69 -1.15 -22.16
CA ASN A 386 -6.59 -1.27 -21.19
C ASN A 386 -6.62 -2.59 -20.43
N ARG A 387 -6.99 -3.67 -21.13
CA ARG A 387 -7.11 -5.02 -20.58
C ARG A 387 -8.03 -5.09 -19.35
N GLY A 388 -9.14 -4.34 -19.36
CA GLY A 388 -10.12 -4.34 -18.28
C GLY A 388 -9.72 -3.53 -17.04
N HIS A 389 -8.73 -2.62 -17.17
CA HIS A 389 -8.23 -1.78 -16.08
C HIS A 389 -7.89 -2.59 -14.82
N HIS A 390 -7.05 -3.61 -15.00
CA HIS A 390 -6.45 -4.31 -13.87
C HIS A 390 -5.76 -3.31 -12.94
N TYR A 391 -6.13 -3.32 -11.66
CA TYR A 391 -5.64 -2.37 -10.67
C TYR A 391 -4.13 -2.53 -10.51
N GLY A 392 -3.40 -1.45 -10.78
CA GLY A 392 -1.95 -1.41 -10.72
C GLY A 392 -1.40 -1.36 -9.29
N PHE A 393 -0.16 -1.82 -9.14
CA PHE A 393 0.57 -1.74 -7.88
C PHE A 393 2.07 -1.88 -8.07
N LEU A 394 2.81 -1.14 -7.24
CA LEU A 394 4.26 -1.04 -7.19
C LEU A 394 4.70 -1.10 -5.72
N SER A 395 5.73 -1.89 -5.44
CA SER A 395 6.30 -2.02 -4.11
C SER A 395 7.82 -1.97 -4.18
N ASN A 396 8.42 -1.17 -3.31
CA ASN A 396 9.86 -0.92 -3.24
C ASN A 396 10.49 -0.53 -4.60
N GLY A 397 9.80 0.31 -5.39
CA GLY A 397 10.25 0.75 -6.71
C GLY A 397 10.04 -0.26 -7.84
N VAL A 398 9.50 -1.45 -7.55
CA VAL A 398 9.26 -2.51 -8.54
C VAL A 398 7.79 -2.57 -8.92
N THR A 399 7.49 -2.44 -10.21
CA THR A 399 6.13 -2.58 -10.71
C THR A 399 5.78 -4.06 -10.82
N PHE A 400 4.69 -4.47 -10.18
CA PHE A 400 4.13 -5.82 -10.33
C PHE A 400 2.85 -5.81 -11.18
N SER A 401 2.19 -4.65 -11.27
CA SER A 401 1.12 -4.44 -12.23
C SER A 401 1.04 -2.98 -12.65
N ARG A 402 0.85 -2.75 -13.94
CA ARG A 402 0.87 -1.39 -14.52
C ARG A 402 -0.16 -0.48 -13.85
N LEU A 403 0.26 0.72 -13.48
CA LEU A 403 -0.68 1.78 -13.08
C LEU A 403 -1.49 2.20 -14.31
N ARG A 404 -2.82 2.07 -14.22
CA ARG A 404 -3.75 2.37 -15.31
C ARG A 404 -4.35 3.75 -15.14
N THR A 405 -4.49 4.46 -16.25
CA THR A 405 -5.19 5.74 -16.29
C THR A 405 -6.61 5.62 -15.77
N ASN A 406 -7.15 6.72 -15.25
CA ASN A 406 -8.49 6.85 -14.70
C ASN A 406 -8.77 6.09 -13.40
N LEU A 407 -7.77 5.43 -12.81
CA LEU A 407 -7.93 4.74 -11.53
C LEU A 407 -7.41 5.60 -10.38
N ALA A 408 -8.13 5.56 -9.27
CA ALA A 408 -7.68 6.14 -8.01
C ALA A 408 -6.42 5.44 -7.53
N THR A 409 -5.37 6.23 -7.33
CA THR A 409 -4.01 5.77 -7.03
C THR A 409 -3.50 6.47 -5.79
N PHE A 410 -3.16 5.68 -4.78
CA PHE A 410 -2.33 6.11 -3.66
C PHE A 410 -0.86 5.87 -4.02
N TYR A 411 0.02 6.82 -3.74
CA TYR A 411 1.45 6.68 -4.05
C TYR A 411 2.33 7.31 -2.97
N VAL A 412 3.55 6.79 -2.89
CA VAL A 412 4.64 7.32 -2.07
C VAL A 412 5.90 7.38 -2.95
N THR A 413 6.55 8.53 -2.99
CA THR A 413 7.80 8.73 -3.74
C THR A 413 9.02 8.30 -2.91
N VAL A 414 10.18 8.17 -3.56
CA VAL A 414 11.45 7.81 -2.90
C VAL A 414 11.91 8.82 -1.85
N ASP A 415 11.53 10.09 -1.97
CA ASP A 415 11.78 11.15 -1.00
C ASP A 415 10.68 11.27 0.07
N GLY A 416 9.65 10.41 0.01
CA GLY A 416 8.62 10.30 1.03
C GLY A 416 7.42 11.22 0.85
N GLU A 417 7.27 11.87 -0.31
CA GLU A 417 6.01 12.54 -0.67
C GLU A 417 4.88 11.52 -0.74
N VAL A 418 3.76 11.83 -0.10
CA VAL A 418 2.57 11.00 -0.10
C VAL A 418 1.46 11.72 -0.85
N GLY A 419 0.89 11.05 -1.84
CA GLY A 419 -0.18 11.60 -2.65
C GLY A 419 -1.27 10.59 -3.01
N MET A 420 -2.39 11.13 -3.44
CA MET A 420 -3.53 10.35 -3.94
C MET A 420 -4.19 11.12 -5.07
N LYS A 421 -4.36 10.47 -6.22
CA LYS A 421 -4.96 11.10 -7.40
C LYS A 421 -5.61 10.08 -8.32
N THR A 422 -6.39 10.57 -9.29
CA THR A 422 -6.76 9.79 -10.46
C THR A 422 -5.56 9.75 -11.38
N TRP A 423 -5.08 8.56 -11.72
CA TRP A 423 -3.88 8.42 -12.55
C TRP A 423 -4.13 8.91 -13.98
N GLU A 424 -3.23 9.72 -14.50
CA GLU A 424 -3.21 10.20 -15.87
C GLU A 424 -2.01 9.63 -16.62
N GLU A 425 -2.03 9.68 -17.95
CA GLU A 425 -0.92 9.15 -18.75
C GLU A 425 0.40 9.91 -18.48
N ALA A 426 0.31 11.22 -18.27
CA ALA A 426 1.47 12.06 -17.93
C ALA A 426 2.13 11.66 -16.59
N ASP A 427 1.36 11.06 -15.67
CA ASP A 427 1.87 10.61 -14.37
C ASP A 427 2.83 9.44 -14.49
N ASN A 428 2.87 8.76 -15.65
CA ASN A 428 3.86 7.72 -15.89
C ASN A 428 5.30 8.25 -15.71
N ALA A 429 5.54 9.54 -15.94
CA ALA A 429 6.83 10.18 -15.68
C ALA A 429 7.27 10.13 -14.20
N MET A 430 6.34 9.91 -13.26
CA MET A 430 6.64 9.75 -11.83
C MET A 430 7.14 8.35 -11.47
N ILE A 431 6.88 7.33 -12.29
CA ILE A 431 7.17 5.92 -11.96
C ILE A 431 8.64 5.70 -11.53
N PRO A 432 9.65 6.29 -12.21
CA PRO A 432 11.05 6.26 -11.77
C PRO A 432 11.34 6.76 -10.35
N THR A 433 10.43 7.54 -9.75
CA THR A 433 10.60 8.14 -8.42
C THR A 433 9.61 7.58 -7.41
N LEU A 434 8.85 6.54 -7.73
CA LEU A 434 7.90 5.91 -6.80
C LEU A 434 8.59 4.85 -5.96
N ALA A 435 8.42 4.93 -4.63
CA ALA A 435 8.73 3.81 -3.73
C ALA A 435 7.55 2.84 -3.66
N TYR A 436 6.31 3.37 -3.62
CA TYR A 436 5.09 2.58 -3.48
C TYR A 436 3.95 3.18 -4.33
N ALA A 437 3.10 2.34 -4.89
CA ALA A 437 1.82 2.77 -5.43
C ALA A 437 0.78 1.65 -5.39
N ARG A 438 -0.49 2.01 -5.18
CA ARG A 438 -1.62 1.08 -5.19
C ARG A 438 -2.85 1.75 -5.76
N GLN A 439 -3.45 1.13 -6.78
CA GLN A 439 -4.72 1.58 -7.34
C GLN A 439 -5.89 0.81 -6.76
N ASN A 440 -7.05 1.42 -6.53
CA ASN A 440 -8.28 0.70 -6.25
C ASN A 440 -9.48 1.42 -6.89
N GLY A 441 -9.87 0.95 -8.07
CA GLY A 441 -11.08 1.39 -8.75
C GLY A 441 -11.06 2.89 -9.10
N VAL A 442 -12.23 3.50 -9.04
CA VAL A 442 -12.45 4.92 -9.36
C VAL A 442 -12.44 5.78 -8.09
N PRO A 443 -12.20 7.10 -8.18
CA PRO A 443 -12.32 8.00 -7.04
C PRO A 443 -13.68 7.92 -6.34
N VAL A 444 -13.66 8.07 -5.01
CA VAL A 444 -14.86 8.24 -4.19
C VAL A 444 -15.19 9.73 -4.04
N VAL A 445 -14.19 10.56 -3.72
CA VAL A 445 -14.29 12.03 -3.77
C VAL A 445 -13.01 12.62 -4.35
N VAL A 446 -13.12 13.82 -4.93
CA VAL A 446 -12.00 14.60 -5.47
C VAL A 446 -12.26 16.08 -5.19
N ARG A 447 -11.26 16.79 -4.67
CA ARG A 447 -11.27 18.26 -4.60
C ARG A 447 -11.04 18.82 -5.99
N ASP A 448 -12.00 19.60 -6.46
CA ASP A 448 -11.89 20.31 -7.70
C ASP A 448 -10.86 21.44 -7.56
N PRO A 449 -9.73 21.40 -8.29
CA PRO A 449 -8.68 22.40 -8.13
C PRO A 449 -9.13 23.82 -8.52
N ALA A 450 -10.18 23.96 -9.35
CA ALA A 450 -10.67 25.26 -9.80
C ALA A 450 -11.56 25.95 -8.75
N SER A 451 -12.46 25.20 -8.11
CA SER A 451 -13.41 25.74 -7.12
C SER A 451 -12.99 25.54 -5.67
N GLY A 452 -12.08 24.59 -5.40
CA GLY A 452 -11.74 24.13 -4.06
C GLY A 452 -12.80 23.23 -3.43
N GLU A 453 -13.93 22.98 -4.10
CA GLU A 453 -15.01 22.15 -3.59
C GLU A 453 -14.69 20.66 -3.70
N ILE A 454 -15.08 19.88 -2.70
CA ILE A 454 -14.96 18.42 -2.72
C ILE A 454 -16.16 17.83 -3.44
N LYS A 455 -15.92 17.25 -4.62
CA LYS A 455 -16.95 16.62 -5.46
C LYS A 455 -16.96 15.11 -5.25
N VAL A 456 -18.16 14.54 -5.34
CA VAL A 456 -18.35 13.09 -5.41
C VAL A 456 -17.81 12.58 -6.75
N GLY A 457 -17.09 11.46 -6.74
CA GLY A 457 -16.61 10.81 -7.95
C GLY A 457 -17.75 10.50 -8.93
N ASP A 458 -17.51 10.69 -10.22
CA ASP A 458 -18.50 10.63 -11.31
C ASP A 458 -19.23 9.29 -11.43
N ARG A 459 -18.62 8.21 -10.92
CA ARG A 459 -19.11 6.83 -11.01
C ARG A 459 -19.65 6.29 -9.68
N VAL A 460 -19.71 7.09 -8.62
CA VAL A 460 -20.15 6.64 -7.28
C VAL A 460 -21.57 6.06 -7.27
N ASN A 461 -22.50 6.61 -8.06
CA ASN A 461 -23.87 6.10 -8.20
C ASN A 461 -24.02 5.00 -9.27
N SER A 462 -22.95 4.65 -9.98
CA SER A 462 -22.96 3.66 -11.07
C SER A 462 -22.33 2.36 -10.62
N TRP A 463 -23.15 1.37 -10.27
CA TRP A 463 -22.67 0.07 -9.77
C TRP A 463 -21.60 -0.56 -10.69
N GLY A 464 -21.97 -0.83 -11.95
CA GLY A 464 -21.03 -1.40 -12.92
C GLY A 464 -19.92 -0.43 -13.34
N GLY A 465 -20.26 0.84 -13.52
CA GLY A 465 -19.32 1.85 -14.01
C GLY A 465 -18.22 2.23 -13.02
N GLY A 466 -18.46 2.09 -11.71
CA GLY A 466 -17.45 2.27 -10.66
C GLY A 466 -16.79 0.97 -10.20
N ASN A 467 -17.12 -0.16 -10.84
CA ASN A 467 -16.70 -1.51 -10.41
C ASN A 467 -16.97 -1.78 -8.92
N TRP A 468 -18.08 -1.22 -8.40
CA TRP A 468 -18.41 -1.33 -6.99
C TRP A 468 -18.76 -2.78 -6.68
N SER A 469 -17.95 -3.45 -5.87
CA SER A 469 -18.31 -4.81 -5.43
C SER A 469 -19.43 -4.72 -4.37
N GLY A 470 -20.27 -5.75 -4.34
CA GLY A 470 -21.25 -5.98 -3.28
C GLY A 470 -20.80 -7.08 -2.33
N SER A 471 -21.67 -7.44 -1.38
CA SER A 471 -21.50 -8.59 -0.50
C SER A 471 -21.41 -9.91 -1.28
N ALA A 472 -21.21 -11.03 -0.57
CA ALA A 472 -21.23 -12.37 -1.19
C ALA A 472 -22.54 -12.67 -1.94
N ASP A 473 -23.65 -12.03 -1.54
CA ASP A 473 -24.97 -12.11 -2.18
C ASP A 473 -25.20 -11.02 -3.23
N ALA A 474 -24.14 -10.32 -3.64
CA ALA A 474 -24.15 -9.21 -4.59
C ALA A 474 -24.99 -8.00 -4.13
N GLN A 475 -25.20 -7.82 -2.82
CA GLN A 475 -25.84 -6.61 -2.28
C GLN A 475 -24.85 -5.45 -2.24
N LEU A 476 -25.23 -4.29 -2.78
CA LEU A 476 -24.34 -3.13 -2.82
C LEU A 476 -24.07 -2.55 -1.42
N ARG A 477 -25.04 -2.59 -0.51
CA ARG A 477 -24.85 -2.20 0.89
C ARG A 477 -24.10 -3.32 1.61
N THR A 478 -22.92 -3.00 2.16
CA THR A 478 -22.08 -3.99 2.82
C THR A 478 -20.99 -3.32 3.67
N LEU A 479 -20.22 -4.12 4.40
CA LEU A 479 -19.04 -3.67 5.12
C LEU A 479 -18.00 -3.16 4.14
N ARG A 480 -17.48 -1.95 4.34
CA ARG A 480 -16.47 -1.34 3.45
C ARG A 480 -15.35 -0.72 4.25
N SER A 481 -14.19 -0.58 3.63
CA SER A 481 -13.19 0.39 4.08
C SER A 481 -12.76 1.32 2.96
N GLY A 482 -12.23 2.47 3.34
CA GLY A 482 -11.69 3.45 2.41
C GLY A 482 -10.55 4.22 3.05
N MET A 483 -9.77 4.91 2.23
CA MET A 483 -8.80 5.87 2.72
C MET A 483 -8.95 7.21 2.02
N CYS A 484 -8.56 8.28 2.71
CA CYS A 484 -8.53 9.61 2.13
C CYS A 484 -7.28 10.38 2.56
N LEU A 485 -6.82 11.28 1.70
CA LEU A 485 -5.87 12.32 2.08
C LEU A 485 -6.60 13.61 2.39
N ARG A 486 -6.07 14.33 3.38
CA ARG A 486 -6.50 15.68 3.73
C ARG A 486 -5.31 16.57 4.07
N ASP A 487 -5.20 17.65 3.32
CA ASP A 487 -4.29 18.76 3.52
C ASP A 487 -5.04 19.85 4.28
N THR A 488 -4.45 20.32 5.36
CA THR A 488 -5.03 21.34 6.24
C THR A 488 -3.91 22.23 6.76
N GLY A 489 -3.85 23.45 6.20
CA GLY A 489 -2.71 24.34 6.42
C GLY A 489 -1.41 23.72 5.91
N ASP A 490 -0.43 23.58 6.80
CA ASP A 490 0.88 22.96 6.55
C ASP A 490 0.91 21.46 6.89
N ARG A 491 -0.21 20.89 7.32
CA ARG A 491 -0.31 19.49 7.74
C ARG A 491 -1.03 18.63 6.70
N LYS A 492 -0.55 17.41 6.54
CA LYS A 492 -1.14 16.37 5.69
C LYS A 492 -1.51 15.18 6.55
N PHE A 493 -2.75 14.73 6.43
CA PHE A 493 -3.28 13.58 7.14
C PHE A 493 -3.70 12.50 6.17
N LEU A 494 -3.36 11.25 6.50
CA LEU A 494 -3.98 10.08 5.90
C LEU A 494 -5.05 9.56 6.83
N MET A 495 -6.26 9.38 6.33
CA MET A 495 -7.37 8.80 7.07
C MET A 495 -7.70 7.42 6.53
N TYR A 496 -7.95 6.47 7.42
CA TYR A 496 -8.58 5.20 7.11
C TYR A 496 -9.96 5.16 7.74
N ALA A 497 -10.96 4.69 7.00
CA ALA A 497 -12.34 4.61 7.45
C ALA A 497 -12.87 3.18 7.31
N TYR A 498 -13.54 2.70 8.37
CA TYR A 498 -14.32 1.48 8.42
C TYR A 498 -15.81 1.84 8.44
N PHE A 499 -16.57 1.26 7.52
CA PHE A 499 -17.99 1.49 7.37
C PHE A 499 -18.75 0.19 7.63
N SER A 500 -19.52 0.12 8.72
CA SER A 500 -20.17 -1.10 9.19
C SER A 500 -21.18 -1.71 8.20
N SER A 501 -21.96 -0.87 7.50
CA SER A 501 -22.85 -1.29 6.41
C SER A 501 -23.28 -0.10 5.54
N VAL A 502 -22.60 0.14 4.41
CA VAL A 502 -22.87 1.30 3.55
C VAL A 502 -22.71 1.01 2.05
N THR A 503 -23.29 1.87 1.21
CA THR A 503 -22.97 1.98 -0.23
C THR A 503 -21.84 2.98 -0.47
N PRO A 504 -21.26 3.03 -1.69
CA PRO A 504 -20.29 4.06 -2.05
C PRO A 504 -20.81 5.50 -1.91
N SER A 505 -22.13 5.70 -1.97
CA SER A 505 -22.73 7.04 -1.81
C SER A 505 -22.58 7.54 -0.38
N ALA A 506 -22.86 6.71 0.62
CA ALA A 506 -22.60 7.06 2.03
C ALA A 506 -21.10 7.28 2.28
N MET A 507 -20.21 6.45 1.72
CA MET A 507 -18.75 6.69 1.82
C MET A 507 -18.36 8.08 1.31
N ALA A 508 -18.86 8.47 0.13
CA ALA A 508 -18.55 9.77 -0.44
C ALA A 508 -19.04 10.92 0.44
N ARG A 509 -20.25 10.81 1.01
CA ARG A 509 -20.78 11.84 1.93
C ARG A 509 -19.97 11.95 3.22
N VAL A 510 -19.52 10.82 3.78
CA VAL A 510 -18.64 10.82 4.95
C VAL A 510 -17.32 11.53 4.63
N PHE A 511 -16.65 11.16 3.54
CA PHE A 511 -15.38 11.79 3.17
C PHE A 511 -15.53 13.28 2.82
N GLN A 512 -16.65 13.71 2.23
CA GLN A 512 -16.97 15.13 2.09
C GLN A 512 -17.15 15.82 3.45
N ALA A 513 -17.83 15.17 4.40
CA ALA A 513 -18.06 15.73 5.73
C ALA A 513 -16.75 15.93 6.51
N TYR A 514 -15.76 15.05 6.32
CA TYR A 514 -14.42 15.17 6.90
C TYR A 514 -13.44 16.03 6.10
N ASP A 515 -13.90 16.69 5.03
CA ASP A 515 -13.11 17.56 4.16
C ASP A 515 -11.91 16.87 3.49
N CYS A 516 -12.07 15.61 3.06
CA CYS A 516 -11.03 14.88 2.33
C CYS A 516 -10.79 15.46 0.93
N ASP A 517 -9.52 15.70 0.56
CA ASP A 517 -9.16 16.19 -0.77
C ASP A 517 -9.33 15.13 -1.84
N TYR A 518 -9.04 13.89 -1.49
CA TYR A 518 -9.19 12.75 -2.39
C TYR A 518 -9.45 11.51 -1.54
N ALA A 519 -10.41 10.68 -1.95
CA ALA A 519 -10.64 9.39 -1.31
C ALA A 519 -10.79 8.25 -2.31
N MET A 520 -10.41 7.05 -1.86
CA MET A 520 -10.54 5.81 -2.61
C MET A 520 -11.08 4.68 -1.73
N LEU A 521 -11.74 3.73 -2.37
CA LEU A 521 -12.22 2.51 -1.74
C LEU A 521 -11.06 1.52 -1.54
N LEU A 522 -11.08 0.77 -0.44
CA LEU A 522 -10.17 -0.35 -0.17
C LEU A 522 -10.93 -1.68 -0.22
N ASP A 523 -10.31 -2.77 0.23
CA ASP A 523 -11.03 -4.05 0.26
C ASP A 523 -12.20 -4.03 1.26
N MET A 524 -13.08 -5.03 1.20
CA MET A 524 -14.41 -4.95 1.81
C MET A 524 -14.97 -6.30 2.24
N ASN A 525 -16.20 -6.32 2.73
CA ASN A 525 -17.05 -7.49 3.00
C ASN A 525 -16.76 -8.29 4.27
N SER A 526 -15.61 -8.15 4.93
CA SER A 526 -15.37 -8.78 6.23
C SER A 526 -14.28 -8.08 7.06
N PRO A 527 -14.28 -8.25 8.41
CA PRO A 527 -13.30 -7.61 9.29
C PRO A 527 -11.85 -7.91 8.91
N GLU A 528 -11.56 -9.10 8.39
CA GLU A 528 -10.21 -9.41 7.89
C GLU A 528 -9.87 -8.61 6.62
N LEU A 529 -10.83 -8.34 5.74
CA LEU A 529 -10.57 -7.57 4.51
C LEU A 529 -10.58 -6.06 4.77
N THR A 530 -11.22 -5.62 5.84
CA THR A 530 -11.20 -4.22 6.32
C THR A 530 -10.29 -4.05 7.53
N TYR A 531 -9.32 -4.94 7.73
CA TYR A 531 -8.45 -4.94 8.90
C TYR A 531 -7.70 -3.61 9.03
N MET A 532 -7.70 -3.02 10.22
CA MET A 532 -6.85 -1.90 10.61
C MET A 532 -6.47 -2.07 12.09
N ALA A 533 -5.18 -2.13 12.36
CA ALA A 533 -4.64 -2.15 13.71
C ALA A 533 -3.63 -1.02 13.92
N TYR A 534 -3.71 -0.42 15.12
CA TYR A 534 -2.71 0.45 15.73
C TYR A 534 -1.81 -0.38 16.64
N PHE A 535 -0.51 -0.12 16.62
CA PHE A 535 0.50 -0.89 17.32
C PHE A 535 1.24 -0.07 18.36
N GLN A 536 1.34 -0.64 19.56
CA GLN A 536 2.23 -0.19 20.61
C GLN A 536 3.33 -1.24 20.83
N GLN A 537 4.52 -0.80 21.22
CA GLN A 537 5.57 -1.72 21.60
C GLN A 537 5.16 -2.47 22.86
N ASN A 538 5.41 -3.78 22.89
CA ASN A 538 5.17 -4.56 24.09
C ASN A 538 6.17 -4.17 25.20
N THR A 539 5.90 -4.57 26.44
CA THR A 539 6.74 -4.23 27.60
C THR A 539 8.15 -4.82 27.55
N ARG A 540 8.40 -5.81 26.68
CA ARG A 540 9.72 -6.43 26.48
C ARG A 540 10.55 -5.74 25.40
N GLY A 541 9.94 -4.89 24.58
CA GLY A 541 10.57 -4.22 23.44
C GLY A 541 10.92 -5.15 22.26
N ASP A 542 10.40 -6.39 22.24
CA ASP A 542 10.71 -7.41 21.24
C ASP A 542 9.56 -7.69 20.27
N GLY A 543 8.50 -6.88 20.32
CA GLY A 543 7.31 -7.04 19.50
C GLY A 543 6.27 -5.96 19.80
N VAL A 544 5.10 -6.13 19.19
CA VAL A 544 3.99 -5.18 19.28
C VAL A 544 2.72 -5.81 19.82
N ILE A 545 1.87 -4.99 20.42
CA ILE A 545 0.49 -5.30 20.79
C ILE A 545 -0.41 -4.45 19.90
N GLY A 546 -1.45 -5.07 19.33
CA GLY A 546 -2.41 -4.43 18.44
C GLY A 546 -3.70 -4.01 19.13
N SER A 547 -4.23 -2.85 18.76
CA SER A 547 -5.62 -2.44 19.00
C SER A 547 -6.28 -2.12 17.67
N HIS A 548 -7.52 -2.54 17.46
CA HIS A 548 -8.16 -2.50 16.14
C HIS A 548 -9.22 -1.41 16.03
N LEU A 549 -9.47 -0.92 14.81
CA LEU A 549 -10.48 0.13 14.59
C LEU A 549 -11.88 -0.33 15.04
N SER A 550 -12.33 -1.50 14.62
CA SER A 550 -13.50 -2.18 15.17
C SER A 550 -13.04 -3.39 15.96
N ARG A 551 -13.70 -3.64 17.11
CA ARG A 551 -13.47 -4.85 17.91
C ARG A 551 -13.66 -6.15 17.13
N LEU A 552 -14.44 -6.12 16.04
CA LEU A 552 -14.68 -7.29 15.18
C LEU A 552 -13.43 -7.74 14.41
N MET A 553 -12.42 -6.88 14.29
CA MET A 553 -11.18 -7.18 13.59
C MET A 553 -10.19 -7.98 14.44
N ALA A 554 -10.34 -7.99 15.77
CA ALA A 554 -9.43 -8.70 16.67
C ALA A 554 -9.38 -10.19 16.35
N ASP A 555 -10.50 -10.81 15.97
CA ASP A 555 -10.58 -12.22 15.58
C ASP A 555 -9.84 -12.55 14.27
N SER A 556 -9.38 -11.54 13.53
CA SER A 556 -8.56 -11.70 12.33
C SER A 556 -7.07 -11.89 12.64
N ASP A 557 -6.64 -11.59 13.87
CA ASP A 557 -5.25 -11.82 14.28
C ASP A 557 -5.00 -13.32 14.51
N PRO A 558 -3.95 -13.89 13.88
CA PRO A 558 -3.65 -15.31 14.00
C PRO A 558 -3.16 -15.70 15.40
N TYR A 559 -3.41 -16.95 15.76
CA TYR A 559 -2.87 -17.56 16.98
C TYR A 559 -1.60 -18.36 16.68
N LEU A 560 -0.53 -18.03 17.39
CA LEU A 560 0.71 -18.81 17.45
C LEU A 560 0.84 -19.47 18.84
N ALA A 561 1.85 -20.34 19.02
CA ALA A 561 2.09 -21.04 20.28
C ALA A 561 2.27 -20.10 21.50
N GLY A 562 2.60 -18.83 21.27
CA GLY A 562 2.74 -17.78 22.30
C GLY A 562 1.51 -16.88 22.48
N GLY A 563 0.39 -17.16 21.81
CA GLY A 563 -0.82 -16.35 21.85
C GLY A 563 -1.17 -15.71 20.51
N GLN A 564 -2.17 -14.83 20.54
CA GLN A 564 -2.59 -14.06 19.39
C GLN A 564 -1.52 -13.04 19.02
N VAL A 565 -1.18 -12.93 17.74
CA VAL A 565 -0.17 -11.99 17.25
C VAL A 565 -0.78 -11.08 16.19
N PRO A 566 -0.36 -9.80 16.11
CA PRO A 566 -0.87 -8.90 15.10
C PRO A 566 -0.61 -9.39 13.68
N ARG A 567 -1.67 -9.39 12.87
CA ARG A 567 -1.60 -9.68 11.43
C ARG A 567 -0.62 -8.72 10.74
N PHE A 568 -0.01 -9.19 9.66
CA PHE A 568 1.00 -8.50 8.84
C PHE A 568 2.34 -8.21 9.51
N VAL A 569 2.46 -8.25 10.85
CA VAL A 569 3.72 -7.90 11.53
C VAL A 569 4.52 -9.14 11.92
N ASN A 570 3.90 -10.03 12.70
CA ASN A 570 4.55 -11.25 13.21
C ASN A 570 4.12 -12.50 12.44
N PHE A 571 3.36 -12.31 11.36
CA PHE A 571 2.75 -13.39 10.61
C PHE A 571 2.64 -13.04 9.12
N SER A 572 3.02 -13.98 8.24
CA SER A 572 2.91 -13.83 6.80
C SER A 572 1.48 -14.00 6.31
N ASP A 573 0.95 -12.97 5.66
CA ASP A 573 -0.42 -12.95 5.19
C ASP A 573 -0.50 -13.12 3.66
N ASN A 574 -1.60 -13.70 3.19
CA ASN A 574 -1.81 -13.83 1.76
C ASN A 574 -2.26 -12.50 1.10
N ARG A 575 -2.71 -11.49 1.86
CA ARG A 575 -3.14 -10.17 1.37
C ARG A 575 -2.03 -9.13 1.43
N ASP A 576 -2.11 -8.18 0.51
CA ASP A 576 -1.30 -6.96 0.55
C ASP A 576 -1.79 -6.03 1.64
N PHE A 577 -0.87 -5.21 2.16
CA PHE A 577 -1.16 -4.30 3.26
C PHE A 577 -0.32 -3.04 3.16
N ILE A 578 -0.86 -1.97 3.72
CA ILE A 578 -0.16 -0.71 3.93
C ILE A 578 0.19 -0.64 5.40
N TYR A 579 1.37 -0.10 5.70
CA TYR A 579 1.84 0.07 7.07
C TYR A 579 2.40 1.46 7.27
N MET A 580 2.39 1.90 8.53
CA MET A 580 2.99 3.15 8.95
C MET A 580 4.12 2.93 9.92
N LEU A 581 5.17 3.74 9.76
CA LEU A 581 6.34 3.76 10.60
C LEU A 581 6.50 5.14 11.22
N ARG A 582 7.01 5.24 12.45
CA ARG A 582 7.57 6.49 12.97
C ARG A 582 8.73 6.94 12.08
N LYS A 583 8.79 8.24 11.76
CA LYS A 583 9.99 8.86 11.19
C LYS A 583 11.15 8.79 12.21
N GLU A 584 12.36 8.74 11.67
CA GLU A 584 13.61 8.83 12.45
C GLU A 584 14.03 10.28 12.69
#